data_AF-A0A372NQH5-F1
#
_entry.id   AF-A0A372NQH5-F1
#
_cell.length_a   1.000
_cell.length_b   1.000
_cell.length_c   1.000
_cell.angle_alpha   90.00
_cell.angle_beta   90.00
_cell.angle_gamma   90.00
#
_symmetry.space_group_name_H-M   'P 1'
#
loop_
_entity.id
_entity.type
_entity.pdbx_description
1 polymer ?
#
loop_
_entity_poly.entity_id
_entity_poly.type
_entity_poly.pdbx_seq_one_letter_code
_entity_poly.pdbx_strand_id
1 'polypeptide(L)'
;MTFVSQNKTLIWNKYLLSLTKDQPVIRPGDMIQIPVESHDELFGIIKRIESKELFSTKEDAAAFAISLKIFTEFIVRDRETPLFRGFFPHLKKFMKELKSLGTQPADSPASSARLSAERLPRS
;
A
#
# COMPACT_ATOMS: atom_id res chain seq x y z
N MET A 1 26.87 36.36 -1.50
CA MET A 1 26.50 34.96 -1.22
C MET A 1 24.99 34.86 -1.27
N THR A 2 24.43 34.43 -2.39
CA THR A 2 22.98 34.30 -2.56
C THR A 2 22.62 32.83 -2.42
N PHE A 3 21.94 32.48 -1.34
CA PHE A 3 21.40 31.14 -1.13
C PHE A 3 20.26 30.92 -2.13
N VAL A 4 20.49 30.07 -3.13
CA VAL A 4 19.43 29.55 -3.98
C VAL A 4 18.64 28.54 -3.16
N SER A 5 17.47 28.95 -2.68
CA SER A 5 16.47 28.04 -2.12
C SER A 5 16.01 27.11 -3.24
N GLN A 6 16.39 25.84 -3.15
CA GLN A 6 15.87 24.78 -4.01
C GLN A 6 14.38 24.61 -3.71
N ASN A 7 13.52 25.31 -4.46
CA ASN A 7 12.09 25.02 -4.49
C ASN A 7 11.90 23.63 -5.09
N LYS A 8 11.86 22.63 -4.21
CA LYS A 8 11.53 21.25 -4.56
C LYS A 8 10.06 21.23 -4.95
N THR A 9 9.76 21.43 -6.23
CA THR A 9 8.41 21.22 -6.77
C THR A 9 8.00 19.81 -6.38
N LEU A 10 7.04 19.67 -5.47
CA LEU A 10 6.48 18.38 -5.11
C LEU A 10 5.79 17.84 -6.37
N ILE A 11 6.45 16.92 -7.07
CA ILE A 11 5.88 16.27 -8.25
C ILE A 11 4.88 15.24 -7.75
N TRP A 12 3.60 15.51 -7.96
CA TRP A 12 2.54 14.54 -7.69
C TRP A 12 2.40 13.60 -8.88
N ASN A 13 2.34 12.31 -8.62
CA ASN A 13 1.95 11.32 -9.61
C ASN A 13 0.44 11.34 -9.76
N LYS A 14 -0.04 11.30 -11.01
CA LYS A 14 -1.47 11.36 -11.33
C LYS A 14 -1.92 10.02 -11.89
N TYR A 15 -3.04 9.53 -11.39
CA TYR A 15 -3.64 8.25 -11.75
C TYR A 15 -5.14 8.42 -11.97
N LEU A 16 -5.73 7.50 -12.71
CA LEU A 16 -7.19 7.39 -12.86
C LEU A 16 -7.62 6.02 -12.36
N LEU A 17 -8.30 5.99 -11.21
CA LEU A 17 -8.90 4.76 -10.70
C LEU A 17 -10.22 4.53 -11.41
N SER A 18 -10.32 3.42 -12.15
CA SER A 18 -11.58 2.99 -12.77
C SER A 18 -12.12 1.79 -12.02
N LEU A 19 -13.38 1.85 -11.61
CA LEU A 19 -14.12 0.72 -11.07
C LEU A 19 -15.31 0.46 -11.98
N THR A 20 -15.43 -0.78 -12.44
CA THR A 20 -16.49 -1.23 -13.34
C THR A 20 -17.17 -2.44 -12.73
N LYS A 21 -18.49 -2.51 -12.81
CA LYS A 21 -19.22 -3.72 -12.40
C LYS A 21 -18.85 -4.87 -13.33
N ASP A 22 -18.52 -6.01 -12.74
CA ASP A 22 -18.26 -7.24 -13.49
C ASP A 22 -19.58 -7.89 -13.90
N GLN A 23 -20.05 -7.54 -15.10
CA GLN A 23 -21.31 -8.02 -15.67
C GLN A 23 -21.19 -8.24 -17.18
N PRO A 24 -21.99 -9.14 -17.77
CA PRO A 24 -21.94 -9.42 -19.22
C PRO A 24 -22.27 -8.21 -20.09
N VAL A 25 -23.04 -7.24 -19.59
CA VAL A 25 -23.40 -6.00 -20.27
C VAL A 25 -23.17 -4.84 -19.33
N ILE A 26 -22.25 -3.93 -19.70
CA ILE A 26 -21.92 -2.73 -18.93
C ILE A 26 -22.78 -1.57 -19.44
N ARG A 27 -23.51 -0.91 -18.54
CA ARG A 27 -24.36 0.25 -18.84
C ARG A 27 -23.71 1.57 -18.38
N PRO A 28 -24.16 2.72 -18.91
CA PRO A 28 -23.84 4.00 -18.29
C PRO A 28 -24.25 4.00 -16.80
N GLY A 29 -23.29 4.27 -15.90
CA GLY A 29 -23.47 4.16 -14.45
C GLY A 29 -22.92 2.88 -13.81
N ASP A 30 -22.50 1.90 -14.60
CA ASP A 30 -21.79 0.72 -14.11
C ASP A 30 -20.27 0.91 -14.02
N MET A 31 -19.79 2.09 -14.40
CA MET A 31 -18.39 2.50 -14.29
C MET A 31 -18.31 3.83 -13.54
N ILE A 32 -17.33 3.92 -12.64
CA ILE A 32 -16.90 5.17 -12.02
C ILE A 32 -15.41 5.37 -12.28
N GLN A 33 -15.01 6.61 -12.56
CA GLN A 33 -13.62 7.02 -12.74
C GLN A 33 -13.29 8.12 -11.73
N ILE A 34 -12.22 7.94 -10.97
CA ILE A 34 -11.81 8.82 -9.89
C ILE A 34 -10.36 9.26 -10.17
N PRO A 35 -10.11 10.57 -10.42
CA PRO A 35 -8.75 11.10 -10.47
C PRO A 35 -8.10 10.98 -9.09
N VAL A 36 -6.88 10.45 -9.05
CA VAL A 36 -6.10 10.27 -7.81
C VAL A 36 -4.74 10.92 -8.01
N GLU A 37 -4.35 11.75 -7.04
CA GLU A 37 -3.01 12.32 -6.96
C GLU A 37 -2.27 11.68 -5.79
N SER A 38 -1.01 11.29 -6.00
CA SER A 38 -0.18 10.64 -4.99
C SER A 38 1.25 11.16 -5.05
N HIS A 39 1.81 11.53 -3.89
CA HIS A 39 3.23 11.84 -3.76
C HIS A 39 4.15 10.65 -4.05
N ASP A 40 3.66 9.44 -3.79
CA ASP A 40 4.39 8.20 -4.02
C ASP A 40 4.00 7.59 -5.37
N GLU A 41 4.94 6.88 -6.00
CA GLU A 41 4.69 6.15 -7.24
C GLU A 41 3.98 4.82 -6.92
N LEU A 42 2.70 4.70 -7.29
CA LEU A 42 1.81 3.58 -6.93
C LEU A 42 2.31 2.23 -7.43
N PHE A 43 2.83 2.12 -8.64
CA PHE A 43 3.30 0.84 -9.18
C PHE A 43 4.52 0.32 -8.40
N GLY A 44 5.38 1.23 -7.96
CA GLY A 44 6.49 0.93 -7.07
C GLY A 44 6.02 0.54 -5.67
N ILE A 45 4.91 1.08 -5.17
CA ILE A 45 4.32 0.59 -3.90
C ILE A 45 3.78 -0.83 -4.10
N ILE A 46 3.03 -1.09 -5.17
CA ILE A 46 2.47 -2.42 -5.49
C ILE A 46 3.60 -3.46 -5.52
N LYS A 47 4.66 -3.22 -6.29
CA LYS A 47 5.82 -4.13 -6.37
C LYS A 47 6.47 -4.39 -5.01
N ARG A 48 6.58 -3.37 -4.15
CA ARG A 48 7.15 -3.51 -2.79
C ARG A 48 6.24 -4.29 -1.85
N ILE A 49 4.93 -4.26 -2.04
CA ILE A 49 3.99 -5.06 -1.24
C ILE A 49 3.95 -6.50 -1.74
N GLU A 50 3.90 -6.70 -3.06
CA GLU A 50 4.01 -8.03 -3.68
C GLU A 50 5.28 -8.76 -3.23
N SER A 51 6.43 -8.07 -3.20
CA SER A 51 7.70 -8.67 -2.78
C SER A 51 7.78 -9.06 -1.30
N LYS A 52 6.82 -8.66 -0.47
CA LYS A 52 6.76 -9.04 0.94
C LYS A 52 6.01 -10.36 1.18
N GLU A 53 5.38 -10.91 0.14
CA GLU A 53 4.62 -12.19 0.20
C GLU A 53 3.60 -12.24 1.35
N LEU A 54 2.96 -11.10 1.65
CA LEU A 54 1.96 -10.98 2.72
C LEU A 54 0.61 -11.61 2.36
N PHE A 55 0.37 -11.85 1.07
CA PHE A 55 -0.89 -12.33 0.52
C PHE A 55 -0.64 -13.51 -0.41
N SER A 56 -1.66 -14.35 -0.60
CA SER A 56 -1.59 -15.54 -1.45
C SER A 56 -1.53 -15.21 -2.95
N THR A 57 -2.04 -14.05 -3.36
CA THR A 57 -2.10 -13.62 -4.76
C THR A 57 -1.47 -12.24 -4.94
N LYS A 58 -1.00 -11.95 -6.16
CA LYS A 58 -0.47 -10.63 -6.51
C LYS A 58 -1.60 -9.61 -6.58
N GLU A 59 -2.77 -10.05 -6.99
CA GLU A 59 -3.99 -9.26 -7.08
C GLU A 59 -4.39 -8.73 -5.69
N ASP A 60 -4.37 -9.58 -4.66
CA ASP A 60 -4.64 -9.16 -3.27
C ASP A 60 -3.59 -8.16 -2.77
N ALA A 61 -2.31 -8.41 -3.07
CA ALA A 61 -1.22 -7.51 -2.71
C ALA A 61 -1.36 -6.13 -3.38
N ALA A 62 -1.71 -6.09 -4.66
CA ALA A 62 -1.96 -4.88 -5.41
C ALA A 62 -3.20 -4.13 -4.89
N ALA A 63 -4.31 -4.85 -4.67
CA ALA A 63 -5.54 -4.28 -4.12
C ALA A 63 -5.30 -3.66 -2.74
N PHE A 64 -4.56 -4.36 -1.86
CA PHE A 64 -4.16 -3.83 -0.55
C PHE A 64 -3.29 -2.58 -0.68
N ALA A 65 -2.26 -2.62 -1.54
CA ALA A 65 -1.35 -1.49 -1.75
C ALA A 65 -2.08 -0.22 -2.22
N ILE A 66 -2.94 -0.36 -3.22
CA ILE A 66 -3.73 0.73 -3.81
C ILE A 66 -4.71 1.29 -2.76
N SER A 67 -5.48 0.40 -2.12
CA SER A 67 -6.51 0.80 -1.15
C SER A 67 -5.89 1.50 0.06
N LEU A 68 -4.78 0.98 0.59
CA LEU A 68 -4.07 1.58 1.71
C LEU A 68 -3.50 2.94 1.35
N LYS A 69 -2.88 3.09 0.17
CA LYS A 69 -2.31 4.37 -0.24
C LYS A 69 -3.40 5.43 -0.41
N ILE A 70 -4.50 5.09 -1.07
CA ILE A 70 -5.63 6.02 -1.26
C ILE A 70 -6.26 6.38 0.10
N PHE A 71 -6.54 5.40 0.95
CA PHE A 71 -7.13 5.63 2.27
C PHE A 71 -6.25 6.51 3.17
N THR A 72 -4.94 6.25 3.18
CA THR A 72 -3.99 7.03 3.98
C THR A 72 -3.88 8.48 3.52
N GLU A 73 -4.00 8.75 2.22
CA GLU A 73 -3.98 10.13 1.67
C GLU A 73 -5.16 10.96 2.21
N PHE A 74 -6.37 10.40 2.25
CA PHE A 74 -7.54 11.05 2.84
C PHE A 74 -7.33 11.37 4.33
N ILE A 75 -6.79 10.41 5.09
CA ILE A 75 -6.53 10.61 6.51
C ILE A 75 -5.46 11.67 6.74
N VAL A 76 -4.38 11.69 5.95
CA VAL A 76 -3.28 12.65 6.12
C VAL A 76 -3.74 14.06 5.77
N ARG A 77 -4.55 14.22 4.73
CA ARG A 77 -5.14 15.50 4.31
C ARG A 77 -6.04 16.09 5.38
N ASP A 78 -6.91 15.25 5.96
CA ASP A 78 -7.96 15.68 6.88
C ASP A 78 -7.65 15.32 8.36
N ARG A 79 -6.36 15.13 8.70
CA ARG A 79 -5.88 14.54 9.96
C ARG A 79 -6.34 15.20 11.26
N GLU A 80 -6.69 16.48 11.21
CA GLU A 80 -7.14 17.26 12.37
C GLU A 80 -8.63 17.04 12.68
N THR A 81 -9.38 16.39 11.77
CA THR A 81 -10.78 16.01 11.98
C THR A 81 -10.91 15.09 13.19
N PRO A 82 -11.91 15.28 14.08
CA PRO A 82 -12.06 14.47 15.29
C PRO A 82 -12.02 12.95 15.05
N LEU A 83 -12.60 12.50 13.93
CA LEU A 83 -12.59 11.09 13.51
C LEU A 83 -11.17 10.55 13.29
N PHE A 84 -10.30 11.33 12.63
CA PHE A 84 -8.95 10.89 12.26
C PHE A 84 -7.90 11.20 13.31
N ARG A 85 -8.11 12.22 14.14
CA ARG A 85 -7.15 12.62 15.18
C ARG A 85 -6.81 11.48 16.14
N GLY A 86 -7.81 10.72 16.57
CA GLY A 86 -7.63 9.55 17.44
C GLY A 86 -7.03 8.36 16.71
N PHE A 87 -7.32 8.18 15.42
CA PHE A 87 -6.86 7.04 14.63
C PHE A 87 -5.43 7.22 14.07
N PHE A 88 -5.02 8.46 13.79
CA PHE A 88 -3.76 8.78 13.12
C PHE A 88 -2.50 8.23 13.82
N PRO A 89 -2.38 8.24 15.17
CA PRO A 89 -1.26 7.60 15.85
C PRO A 89 -1.17 6.08 15.58
N HIS A 90 -2.32 5.40 15.53
CA HIS A 90 -2.39 3.97 15.22
C HIS A 90 -2.05 3.71 13.76
N LEU A 91 -2.54 4.54 12.84
CA LEU A 91 -2.16 4.47 11.44
C LEU A 91 -0.65 4.62 11.26
N LYS A 92 -0.02 5.60 11.94
CA LYS A 92 1.44 5.78 11.91
C LYS A 92 2.19 4.55 12.41
N LYS A 93 1.73 3.94 13.50
CA LYS A 93 2.33 2.70 14.04
C LYS A 93 2.23 1.56 13.03
N PHE A 94 1.04 1.33 12.48
CA PHE A 94 0.80 0.33 11.45
C PHE A 94 1.70 0.53 10.22
N MET A 95 1.82 1.76 9.71
CA MET A 95 2.68 2.05 8.55
C MET A 95 4.16 1.79 8.83
N LYS A 96 4.64 1.98 10.07
CA LYS A 96 6.02 1.63 10.46
C LYS A 96 6.23 0.12 10.43
N GLU A 97 5.31 -0.62 11.03
CA GLU A 97 5.36 -2.09 11.05
C GLU A 97 5.32 -2.65 9.63
N LEU A 98 4.37 -2.22 8.80
CA LEU A 98 4.27 -2.63 7.40
C LEU A 98 5.55 -2.38 6.59
N LYS A 99 6.17 -1.21 6.79
CA LYS A 99 7.43 -0.87 6.10
C LYS A 99 8.58 -1.76 6.55
N SER A 100 8.62 -2.16 7.83
CA SER A 100 9.67 -3.03 8.39
C SER A 100 9.60 -4.50 7.96
N LEU A 101 8.43 -4.98 7.50
CA LEU A 101 8.28 -6.33 6.96
C LEU A 101 9.14 -6.46 5.69
N GLY A 102 10.32 -7.08 5.74
CA GLY A 102 11.28 -7.12 4.62
C GLY A 102 12.59 -6.37 4.85
N THR A 103 12.76 -5.72 6.02
CA THR A 103 14.07 -5.33 6.56
C THR A 103 14.46 -6.28 7.69
N GLN A 104 14.28 -7.58 7.48
CA GLN A 104 14.86 -8.56 8.39
C GLN A 104 16.37 -8.63 8.10
N PRO A 105 17.26 -8.40 9.08
CA PRO A 105 18.66 -8.77 8.92
C PRO A 105 18.70 -10.26 8.61
N ALA A 106 19.60 -10.66 7.70
CA ALA A 106 19.67 -11.99 7.10
C ALA A 106 19.87 -13.17 8.09
N ASP A 107 20.01 -12.90 9.39
CA ASP A 107 20.33 -13.87 10.43
C ASP A 107 19.26 -13.94 11.53
N SER A 108 17.98 -14.11 11.16
CA SER A 108 16.93 -14.44 12.15
C SER A 108 16.52 -15.92 12.04
N PRO A 109 16.61 -16.71 13.14
CA PRO A 109 16.47 -18.17 13.14
C PRO A 109 15.04 -18.68 12.85
N ALA A 110 14.07 -17.81 12.57
CA ALA A 110 12.70 -18.19 12.27
C ALA A 110 12.52 -18.83 10.87
N SER A 111 13.47 -18.63 9.94
CA SER A 111 13.38 -19.17 8.57
C SER A 111 13.71 -20.66 8.48
N SER A 112 14.52 -21.21 9.39
CA SER A 112 14.91 -22.64 9.38
C SER A 112 13.83 -23.55 9.98
N ALA A 113 12.92 -23.00 10.79
CA ALA A 113 11.83 -23.74 11.42
C ALA A 113 10.71 -24.11 10.42
N ARG A 114 10.41 -23.26 9.43
CA ARG A 114 9.32 -23.52 8.46
C ARG A 114 9.64 -24.62 7.46
N LEU A 115 10.90 -24.78 7.06
CA LEU A 115 11.31 -25.83 6.11
C LEU A 115 11.34 -27.24 6.72
N SER A 116 11.38 -27.34 8.05
CA SER A 116 11.46 -28.63 8.76
C SER A 116 10.09 -29.24 9.09
N ALA A 117 9.03 -28.43 9.16
CA ALA A 117 7.69 -28.87 9.58
C ALA A 117 6.86 -29.51 8.45
N GLU A 118 7.19 -29.25 7.18
CA GLU A 118 6.41 -29.73 6.02
C GLU A 118 6.78 -31.15 5.56
N ARG A 119 7.73 -31.81 6.25
CA ARG A 119 8.36 -33.06 5.78
C ARG A 119 8.05 -34.28 6.65
N LEU A 120 6.82 -34.40 7.17
CA LEU A 120 6.34 -35.69 7.70
C LEU A 120 5.50 -36.42 6.65
N PRO A 121 5.84 -37.68 6.29
CA PRO A 121 5.01 -38.49 5.42
C PRO A 121 3.71 -38.87 6.16
N ARG A 122 2.56 -38.62 5.52
CA ARG A 122 1.30 -39.23 5.95
C ARG A 122 1.39 -40.73 5.66
N SER A 123 1.32 -41.53 6.72
CA SER A 123 1.19 -42.99 6.71
C SER A 123 -0.10 -43.44 6.05
#